data_AF-A0A0F9FZM9-F1
#
_entry.id   AF-A0A0F9FZM9-F1
#
_cell.length_a   1.000
_cell.length_b   1.000
_cell.length_c   1.000
_cell.angle_alpha   90.00
_cell.angle_beta   90.00
_cell.angle_gamma   90.00
#
_symmetry.space_group_name_H-M   'P 1'
#
loop_
_entity.id
_entity.type
_entity.pdbx_description
1 polymer ?
#
loop_
_entity_poly.entity_id
_entity_poly.type
_entity_poly.pdbx_seq_one_letter_code
_entity_poly.pdbx_strand_id
1 'polypeptide(L)'
;MSDTAESFSMRIEGTTALCPVGEATGKRMMAEGRIPVISCEGGCIRGEIARLAANMVAKADPYRRGCHGEIFSAPHSAMAKWAAKADRVVVIDGCFMSCHGRMIKSLVAPDKLRVFDALGFYNKYTDVMDMDDVPEADRRQAAREVADAVLAALAEEA
;
A
#
# COMPACT_ATOMS: atom_id res chain seq x y z
N MET A 1 19.24 15.77 -18.00
CA MET A 1 19.66 16.36 -16.71
C MET A 1 19.78 15.20 -15.74
N SER A 2 20.91 15.04 -15.07
CA SER A 2 21.13 13.91 -14.16
C SER A 2 20.39 14.17 -12.86
N ASP A 3 19.17 13.66 -12.75
CA ASP A 3 18.42 13.57 -11.51
C ASP A 3 19.09 12.54 -10.59
N THR A 4 20.20 12.90 -9.96
CA THR A 4 20.63 12.19 -8.75
C THR A 4 19.78 12.72 -7.61
N ALA A 5 18.58 12.16 -7.45
CA ALA A 5 17.79 12.38 -6.24
C ALA A 5 18.69 12.12 -5.03
N GLU A 6 18.82 13.11 -4.14
CA GLU A 6 19.65 12.95 -2.94
C GLU A 6 19.12 11.78 -2.10
N SER A 7 19.99 10.79 -1.88
CA SER A 7 19.69 9.69 -0.97
C SER A 7 19.94 10.12 0.46
N PHE A 8 18.99 9.85 1.36
CA PHE A 8 19.18 10.00 2.80
C PHE A 8 18.88 8.69 3.52
N SER A 9 19.39 8.54 4.74
CA SER A 9 19.11 7.39 5.60
C SER A 9 18.43 7.81 6.89
N MET A 10 17.50 6.99 7.35
CA MET A 10 16.84 7.14 8.65
C MET A 10 17.08 5.85 9.44
N ARG A 11 17.59 5.97 10.66
CA ARG A 11 17.77 4.82 11.57
C ARG A 11 16.49 4.63 12.37
N ILE A 12 15.86 3.48 12.20
CA ILE A 12 14.69 3.06 12.99
C ILE A 12 15.18 2.16 14.13
N GLU A 13 14.68 2.38 15.35
CA GLU A 13 14.94 1.48 16.47
C GLU A 13 14.38 0.08 16.17
N GLY A 14 15.21 -0.94 16.37
CA GLY A 14 14.77 -2.32 16.19
C GLY A 14 13.87 -2.78 17.32
N THR A 15 12.98 -3.72 17.03
CA THR A 15 12.14 -4.38 18.04
C THR A 15 12.24 -5.89 17.91
N THR A 16 12.02 -6.61 19.00
CA THR A 16 11.77 -8.07 19.01
C THR A 16 10.30 -8.40 19.26
N ALA A 17 9.47 -7.38 19.50
CA ALA A 17 8.05 -7.55 19.68
C ALA A 17 7.38 -7.96 18.36
N LEU A 18 6.43 -8.88 18.45
CA LEU A 18 5.65 -9.37 17.32
C LEU A 18 4.17 -9.15 17.62
N CYS A 19 3.42 -8.67 16.62
CA CYS A 19 1.97 -8.58 16.73
C CYS A 19 1.38 -10.00 16.57
N PRO A 20 0.64 -10.56 17.54
CA PRO A 20 0.07 -11.90 17.41
C PRO A 20 -0.86 -12.04 16.19
N VAL A 21 -1.63 -10.98 15.89
CA VAL A 21 -2.52 -10.93 14.72
C VAL A 21 -1.71 -10.89 13.42
N GLY A 22 -0.63 -10.11 13.40
CA GLY A 22 0.31 -10.02 12.28
C GLY A 22 1.00 -11.34 11.99
N GLU A 23 1.50 -12.01 13.03
CA GLU A 23 2.15 -13.32 12.93
C GLU A 23 1.21 -14.39 12.36
N ALA A 24 0.01 -14.52 12.93
CA ALA A 24 -0.97 -15.50 12.46
C ALA A 24 -1.41 -15.20 11.02
N THR A 25 -1.70 -13.94 10.72
CA THR A 25 -2.15 -13.55 9.38
C THR A 25 -1.04 -13.73 8.36
N GLY A 26 0.19 -13.27 8.62
CA GLY A 26 1.30 -13.33 7.66
C GLY A 26 1.67 -14.77 7.29
N LYS A 27 1.69 -15.68 8.28
CA LYS A 27 1.89 -17.12 8.06
C LYS A 27 0.81 -17.69 7.15
N ARG A 28 -0.46 -17.39 7.44
CA ARG A 28 -1.59 -17.84 6.61
C ARG A 28 -1.51 -17.29 5.19
N MET A 29 -1.24 -16.01 5.02
CA MET A 29 -1.17 -15.39 3.70
C MET A 29 -0.04 -15.95 2.84
N MET A 30 1.12 -16.25 3.44
CA MET A 30 2.21 -16.96 2.75
C MET A 30 1.79 -18.38 2.36
N ALA A 31 1.16 -19.13 3.27
CA ALA A 31 0.73 -20.50 3.00
C ALA A 31 -0.33 -20.58 1.90
N GLU A 32 -1.22 -19.58 1.82
CA GLU A 32 -2.27 -19.47 0.80
C GLU A 32 -1.81 -18.77 -0.49
N GLY A 33 -0.56 -18.32 -0.58
CA GLY A 33 -0.05 -17.60 -1.77
C GLY A 33 -0.77 -16.28 -2.04
N ARG A 34 -1.22 -15.56 -1.00
CA ARG A 34 -1.95 -14.30 -1.16
C ARG A 34 -1.03 -13.15 -1.55
N ILE A 35 -1.58 -12.16 -2.24
CA ILE A 35 -0.86 -10.95 -2.67
C ILE A 35 -1.14 -9.81 -1.68
N PRO A 36 -0.14 -9.24 -1.02
CA PRO A 36 -0.33 -8.12 -0.11
C PRO A 36 -0.69 -6.83 -0.86
N VAL A 37 -1.65 -6.11 -0.31
CA VAL A 37 -2.06 -4.75 -0.70
C VAL A 37 -1.75 -3.80 0.45
N ILE A 38 -0.97 -2.77 0.15
CA ILE A 38 -0.57 -1.71 1.07
C ILE A 38 -1.06 -0.38 0.48
N SER A 39 -1.53 0.54 1.33
CA SER A 39 -1.94 1.88 0.92
C SER A 39 -1.13 2.95 1.62
N CYS A 40 -1.17 4.18 1.11
CA CYS A 40 -0.86 5.37 1.91
C CYS A 40 -1.67 5.34 3.22
N GLU A 41 -1.01 5.63 4.34
CA GLU A 41 -1.62 5.72 5.68
C GLU A 41 -1.48 7.14 6.26
N GLY A 42 -1.25 8.14 5.38
CA GLY A 42 -1.16 9.54 5.76
C GLY A 42 -2.53 10.12 6.15
N GLY A 43 -2.54 11.09 7.06
CA GLY A 43 -3.77 11.64 7.63
C GLY A 43 -4.58 12.58 6.74
N CYS A 44 -4.20 12.75 5.47
CA CYS A 44 -4.96 13.62 4.56
C CYS A 44 -6.01 12.85 3.75
N ILE A 45 -6.94 13.57 3.12
CA ILE A 45 -7.98 12.98 2.27
C ILE A 45 -7.44 12.00 1.21
N ARG A 46 -6.27 12.28 0.65
CA ARG A 46 -5.59 11.43 -0.33
C ARG A 46 -5.19 10.08 0.25
N GLY A 47 -4.70 10.08 1.50
CA GLY A 47 -4.41 8.87 2.25
C GLY A 47 -5.68 8.08 2.57
N GLU A 48 -6.75 8.77 2.96
CA GLU A 48 -8.04 8.15 3.24
C GLU A 48 -8.63 7.44 2.02
N ILE A 49 -8.65 8.09 0.86
CA ILE A 49 -9.13 7.50 -0.41
C ILE A 49 -8.28 6.27 -0.78
N ALA A 50 -6.95 6.36 -0.70
CA ALA A 50 -6.05 5.24 -0.97
C ALA A 50 -6.29 4.06 0.00
N ARG A 51 -6.52 4.34 1.28
CA ARG A 51 -6.81 3.35 2.32
C ARG A 51 -8.12 2.61 2.05
N LEU A 52 -9.18 3.36 1.73
CA LEU A 52 -10.47 2.80 1.34
C LEU A 52 -10.37 1.97 0.06
N ALA A 53 -9.65 2.46 -0.96
CA ALA A 53 -9.45 1.74 -2.21
C ALA A 53 -8.73 0.41 -1.98
N ALA A 54 -7.64 0.42 -1.23
CA ALA A 54 -6.90 -0.81 -0.90
C ALA A 54 -7.74 -1.81 -0.08
N ASN A 55 -8.67 -1.34 0.77
CA ASN A 55 -9.63 -2.23 1.45
C ASN A 55 -10.61 -2.89 0.48
N MET A 56 -10.98 -2.22 -0.62
CA MET A 56 -11.83 -2.79 -1.67
C MET A 56 -11.04 -3.78 -2.53
N VAL A 57 -9.83 -3.42 -2.98
CA VAL A 57 -8.95 -4.31 -3.76
C VAL A 57 -8.65 -5.59 -3.00
N ALA A 58 -8.37 -5.50 -1.70
CA ALA A 58 -8.08 -6.66 -0.84
C ALA A 58 -9.27 -7.61 -0.60
N LYS A 59 -10.46 -7.33 -1.13
CA LYS A 59 -11.59 -8.27 -1.14
C LYS A 59 -11.58 -9.17 -2.38
N ALA A 60 -10.92 -8.76 -3.45
CA ALA A 60 -10.76 -9.57 -4.64
C ALA A 60 -9.68 -10.65 -4.40
N ASP A 61 -9.87 -11.83 -4.98
CA ASP A 61 -8.86 -12.88 -4.93
C ASP A 61 -7.74 -12.60 -5.96
N PRO A 62 -6.46 -12.81 -5.64
CA PRO A 62 -5.87 -13.35 -4.40
C PRO A 62 -5.36 -12.26 -3.42
N TYR A 63 -5.86 -11.03 -3.52
CA TYR A 63 -5.34 -9.86 -2.82
C TYR A 63 -5.79 -9.77 -1.36
N ARG A 64 -4.91 -9.37 -0.43
CA ARG A 64 -5.25 -9.20 1.00
C ARG A 64 -4.50 -8.01 1.60
N ARG A 65 -5.08 -7.33 2.60
CA ARG A 65 -4.44 -6.18 3.26
C ARG A 65 -3.19 -6.62 4.03
N GLY A 66 -2.09 -5.90 3.80
CA GLY A 66 -0.88 -5.97 4.62
C GLY A 66 -0.86 -4.87 5.69
N CYS A 67 -0.35 -5.20 6.88
CA CYS A 67 -0.12 -4.23 7.94
C CYS A 67 1.07 -3.34 7.57
N HIS A 68 0.83 -2.04 7.34
CA HIS A 68 1.88 -1.09 6.98
C HIS A 68 3.03 -1.11 8.00
N GLY A 69 2.73 -0.83 9.28
CA GLY A 69 3.76 -0.68 10.31
C GLY A 69 4.64 -1.92 10.41
N GLU A 70 4.04 -3.09 10.52
CA GLU A 70 4.79 -4.34 10.72
C GLU A 70 5.62 -4.75 9.50
N ILE A 71 5.13 -4.47 8.27
CA ILE A 71 5.88 -4.72 7.04
C ILE A 71 7.15 -3.86 6.98
N PHE A 72 7.05 -2.57 7.32
CA PHE A 72 8.17 -1.63 7.19
C PHE A 72 9.11 -1.60 8.39
N SER A 73 8.62 -1.83 9.61
CA SER A 73 9.39 -1.61 10.83
C SER A 73 9.77 -2.89 11.60
N ALA A 74 9.24 -4.05 11.20
CA ALA A 74 9.54 -5.34 11.84
C ALA A 74 9.97 -6.39 10.79
N PRO A 75 11.19 -6.32 10.23
CA PRO A 75 11.63 -7.15 9.09
C PRO A 75 11.64 -8.66 9.38
N HIS A 76 11.66 -9.04 10.66
CA HIS A 76 11.64 -10.44 11.09
C HIS A 76 10.22 -11.00 11.26
N SER A 77 9.19 -10.15 11.23
CA SER A 77 7.78 -10.54 11.35
C SER A 77 7.30 -11.39 10.17
N ALA A 78 6.25 -12.17 10.38
CA ALA A 78 5.58 -12.90 9.32
C ALA A 78 4.97 -11.96 8.26
N MET A 79 4.56 -10.75 8.65
CA MET A 79 4.02 -9.74 7.73
C MET A 79 5.08 -9.23 6.75
N ALA A 80 6.24 -8.82 7.26
CA ALA A 80 7.35 -8.38 6.41
C ALA A 80 7.85 -9.52 5.51
N LYS A 81 7.96 -10.74 6.06
CA LYS A 81 8.32 -11.93 5.28
C LYS A 81 7.31 -12.25 4.18
N TRP A 82 6.02 -12.07 4.47
CA TRP A 82 4.97 -12.24 3.46
C TRP A 82 5.16 -11.25 2.30
N ALA A 83 5.33 -9.96 2.60
CA ALA A 83 5.58 -8.95 1.58
C ALA A 83 6.84 -9.26 0.75
N ALA A 84 7.94 -9.63 1.39
CA ALA A 84 9.20 -9.93 0.70
C ALA A 84 9.12 -11.19 -0.20
N LYS A 85 8.32 -12.18 0.19
CA LYS A 85 8.25 -13.48 -0.50
C LYS A 85 7.12 -13.61 -1.51
N ALA A 86 6.06 -12.81 -1.39
CA ALA A 86 4.93 -12.85 -2.32
C ALA A 86 5.41 -12.67 -3.77
N ASP A 87 4.66 -13.23 -4.71
CA ASP A 87 4.98 -13.13 -6.15
C ASP A 87 4.78 -11.70 -6.67
N ARG A 88 3.89 -10.96 -6.00
CA ARG A 88 3.59 -9.56 -6.30
C ARG A 88 3.27 -8.83 -4.99
N VAL A 89 3.48 -7.52 -4.98
CA VAL A 89 3.03 -6.62 -3.92
C VAL A 89 2.37 -5.42 -4.57
N VAL A 90 1.15 -5.12 -4.14
CA VAL A 90 0.37 -3.98 -4.63
C VAL A 90 0.48 -2.83 -3.64
N VAL A 91 0.85 -1.65 -4.11
CA VAL A 91 0.94 -0.42 -3.35
C VAL A 91 0.04 0.63 -3.99
N ILE A 92 -0.88 1.18 -3.20
CA ILE A 92 -1.73 2.30 -3.61
C ILE A 92 -1.26 3.53 -2.83
N ASP A 93 -0.37 4.30 -3.42
CA ASP A 93 0.05 5.59 -2.86
C ASP A 93 -1.06 6.63 -3.07
N GLY A 94 -1.20 7.55 -2.11
CA GLY A 94 -2.26 8.56 -2.15
C GLY A 94 -1.96 9.73 -3.09
N CYS A 95 -0.69 9.90 -3.48
CA CYS A 95 -0.27 10.99 -4.38
C CYS A 95 1.10 10.70 -5.02
N PHE A 96 1.47 11.56 -5.97
CA PHE A 96 2.73 11.58 -6.71
C PHE A 96 4.01 11.42 -5.87
N MET A 97 4.01 11.77 -4.58
CA MET A 97 5.17 11.59 -3.68
C MET A 97 5.62 10.12 -3.55
N SER A 98 4.72 9.17 -3.84
CA SER A 98 5.00 7.73 -3.88
C SER A 98 5.73 7.22 -2.63
N CYS A 99 5.32 7.67 -1.45
CA CYS A 99 6.07 7.44 -0.21
C CYS A 99 6.27 5.95 0.05
N HIS A 100 5.20 5.15 -0.01
CA HIS A 100 5.31 3.72 0.24
C HIS A 100 5.98 3.00 -0.92
N GLY A 101 5.66 3.37 -2.16
CA GLY A 101 6.29 2.84 -3.36
C GLY A 101 7.81 3.06 -3.40
N ARG A 102 8.31 4.16 -2.82
CA ARG A 102 9.77 4.40 -2.67
C ARG A 102 10.37 3.57 -1.53
N MET A 103 9.73 3.55 -0.35
CA MET A 103 10.27 2.85 0.81
C MET A 103 10.32 1.33 0.61
N ILE A 104 9.32 0.74 -0.03
CA ILE A 104 9.19 -0.72 -0.12
C ILE A 104 10.17 -1.35 -1.11
N LYS A 105 10.79 -0.56 -2.00
CA LYS A 105 11.82 -1.04 -2.94
C LYS A 105 13.05 -1.60 -2.23
N SER A 106 13.27 -1.24 -0.97
CA SER A 106 14.34 -1.83 -0.15
C SER A 106 13.94 -3.17 0.49
N LEU A 107 12.66 -3.57 0.43
CA LEU A 107 12.12 -4.79 1.04
C LEU A 107 11.65 -5.81 0.00
N VAL A 108 11.20 -5.34 -1.17
CA VAL A 108 10.58 -6.15 -2.21
C VAL A 108 11.29 -5.88 -3.53
N ALA A 109 11.53 -6.94 -4.31
CA ALA A 109 12.18 -6.83 -5.61
C ALA A 109 11.36 -5.94 -6.57
N PRO A 110 11.99 -5.03 -7.34
CA PRO A 110 11.27 -4.07 -8.18
C PRO A 110 10.30 -4.67 -9.21
N ASP A 111 10.61 -5.85 -9.73
CA ASP A 111 9.79 -6.60 -10.69
C ASP A 111 8.49 -7.15 -10.08
N LYS A 112 8.47 -7.34 -8.75
CA LYS A 112 7.30 -7.79 -7.99
C LYS A 112 6.40 -6.66 -7.52
N LEU A 113 6.85 -5.40 -7.64
CA LEU A 113 6.16 -4.23 -7.13
C LEU A 113 5.23 -3.62 -8.17
N ARG A 114 3.95 -3.48 -7.81
CA ARG A 114 2.96 -2.69 -8.55
C ARG A 114 2.54 -1.50 -7.72
N VAL A 115 2.91 -0.31 -8.16
CA VAL A 115 2.66 0.95 -7.46
C VAL A 115 1.67 1.77 -8.28
N PHE A 116 0.62 2.23 -7.62
CA PHE A 116 -0.44 3.03 -8.21
C PHE A 116 -0.54 4.37 -7.48
N ASP A 117 -0.63 5.47 -8.24
CA ASP A 117 -0.97 6.79 -7.71
C ASP A 117 -2.49 6.96 -7.72
N ALA A 118 -3.10 6.89 -6.53
CA ALA A 118 -4.55 7.02 -6.38
C ALA A 118 -5.05 8.36 -6.92
N LEU A 119 -4.30 9.46 -6.71
CA LEU A 119 -4.73 10.81 -7.10
C LEU A 119 -4.97 10.91 -8.60
N GLY A 120 -4.15 10.25 -9.41
CA GLY A 120 -4.24 10.27 -10.86
C GLY A 120 -5.54 9.66 -11.42
N PHE A 121 -6.26 8.84 -10.64
CA PHE A 121 -7.51 8.21 -11.11
C PHE A 121 -8.74 9.10 -10.90
N TYR A 122 -8.78 9.89 -9.83
CA TYR A 122 -9.99 10.68 -9.48
C TYR A 122 -9.80 12.19 -9.64
N ASN A 123 -8.55 12.70 -9.66
CA ASN A 123 -8.16 14.08 -9.97
C ASN A 123 -8.99 15.18 -9.27
N LYS A 124 -9.38 14.97 -8.00
CA LYS A 124 -10.09 15.93 -7.15
C LYS A 124 -9.37 16.10 -5.80
N TYR A 125 -9.84 17.02 -4.96
CA TYR A 125 -9.37 17.20 -3.58
C TYR A 125 -7.84 17.35 -3.45
N THR A 126 -7.20 17.94 -4.46
CA THR A 126 -5.73 18.05 -4.56
C THR A 126 -5.14 18.98 -3.51
N ASP A 127 -5.96 19.93 -3.05
CA ASP A 127 -5.66 21.00 -2.10
C ASP A 127 -6.32 20.82 -0.72
N VAL A 128 -7.05 19.72 -0.52
CA VAL A 128 -7.72 19.42 0.75
C VAL A 128 -6.81 18.59 1.65
N MET A 129 -6.72 18.96 2.92
CA MET A 129 -6.00 18.20 3.95
C MET A 129 -6.96 17.31 4.71
N ASP A 130 -7.93 17.89 5.41
CA ASP A 130 -8.84 17.15 6.28
C ASP A 130 -9.77 16.25 5.46
N MET A 131 -9.93 15.00 5.90
CA MET A 131 -10.85 14.07 5.25
C MET A 131 -12.30 14.49 5.41
N ASP A 132 -12.64 15.19 6.50
CA ASP A 132 -14.02 15.58 6.80
C ASP A 132 -14.49 16.82 6.02
N ASP A 133 -13.57 17.54 5.36
CA ASP A 133 -13.89 18.57 4.36
C ASP A 133 -14.45 17.96 3.06
N VAL A 134 -14.45 16.63 2.93
CA VAL A 134 -15.06 15.90 1.81
C VAL A 134 -16.20 15.02 2.33
N PRO A 135 -17.40 15.06 1.73
CA PRO A 135 -18.49 14.17 2.11
C PRO A 135 -18.08 12.69 2.03
N GLU A 136 -18.43 11.87 3.02
CA GLU A 136 -18.02 10.45 3.05
C GLU A 136 -18.43 9.68 1.80
N ALA A 137 -19.61 9.97 1.25
CA ALA A 137 -20.09 9.37 0.01
C ALA A 137 -19.12 9.62 -1.16
N ASP A 138 -18.61 10.85 -1.26
CA ASP A 138 -17.67 11.24 -2.30
C ASP A 138 -16.30 10.58 -2.09
N ARG A 139 -15.83 10.49 -0.85
CA ARG A 139 -14.59 9.76 -0.50
C ARG A 139 -14.67 8.30 -0.93
N ARG A 140 -15.79 7.64 -0.62
CA ARG A 140 -16.05 6.24 -0.97
C ARG A 140 -16.17 6.04 -2.49
N GLN A 141 -16.81 6.98 -3.18
CA GLN A 141 -16.94 6.93 -4.64
C GLN A 141 -15.56 7.07 -5.32
N ALA A 142 -14.75 8.04 -4.91
CA ALA A 142 -13.38 8.20 -5.41
C ALA A 142 -12.53 6.95 -5.10
N ALA A 143 -12.65 6.38 -3.90
CA ALA A 143 -11.96 5.14 -3.55
C ALA A 143 -12.42 3.95 -4.40
N ARG A 144 -13.69 3.92 -4.81
CA ARG A 144 -14.23 2.90 -5.70
C ARG A 144 -13.62 2.99 -7.09
N GLU A 145 -13.58 4.20 -7.65
CA GLU A 145 -12.93 4.51 -8.94
C GLU A 145 -11.46 4.06 -8.95
N VAL A 146 -10.70 4.42 -7.90
CA VAL A 146 -9.31 3.97 -7.74
C VAL A 146 -9.22 2.45 -7.69
N ALA A 147 -10.05 1.80 -6.87
CA ALA A 147 -9.99 0.34 -6.72
C ALA A 147 -10.37 -0.40 -8.01
N ASP A 148 -11.33 0.12 -8.79
CA ASP A 148 -11.69 -0.45 -10.10
C ASP A 148 -10.55 -0.30 -11.12
N ALA A 149 -9.94 0.88 -11.19
CA ALA A 149 -8.80 1.10 -12.07
C ALA A 149 -7.61 0.19 -11.72
N VAL A 150 -7.32 0.02 -10.42
CA VAL A 150 -6.26 -0.88 -9.94
C VAL A 150 -6.56 -2.33 -10.31
N LEU A 151 -7.78 -2.82 -10.06
CA LEU A 151 -8.14 -4.20 -10.39
C LEU A 151 -8.11 -4.46 -11.90
N ALA A 152 -8.58 -3.50 -12.72
CA ALA A 152 -8.50 -3.60 -14.17
C ALA A 152 -7.04 -3.71 -14.65
N ALA A 153 -6.16 -2.82 -14.17
CA ALA A 153 -4.74 -2.85 -14.51
C ALA A 153 -4.06 -4.16 -14.07
N LEU A 154 -4.43 -4.69 -12.89
CA LEU A 154 -3.88 -5.94 -12.39
C LEU A 154 -4.35 -7.16 -13.20
N ALA A 155 -5.53 -7.10 -13.81
CA ALA A 155 -6.08 -8.18 -14.63
C ALA A 155 -5.50 -8.21 -16.04
N GLU A 156 -5.13 -7.06 -16.62
CA GLU A 156 -4.45 -6.98 -17.94
C GLU A 156 -3.05 -7.63 -17.94
N GLU A 157 -2.47 -7.81 -16.74
CA GLU A 157 -1.14 -8.37 -16.53
C GLU A 157 -1.15 -9.84 -16.04
N ALA A 158 -2.32 -10.47 -15.98
CA ALA A 158 -2.50 -11.87 -15.57
C ALA A 158 -2.45 -12.82 -16.77
#